data_AF-A0A4Y9IZC7-F1
#
_entry.id   AF-A0A4Y9IZC7-F1
#
_cell.length_a   1.000
_cell.length_b   1.000
_cell.length_c   1.000
_cell.angle_alpha   90.00
_cell.angle_beta   90.00
_cell.angle_gamma   90.00
#
_symmetry.space_group_name_H-M   'P 1'
#
loop_
_entity.id
_entity.type
_entity.pdbx_description
1 polymer ?
#
loop_
_entity_poly.entity_id
_entity_poly.type
_entity_poly.pdbx_seq_one_letter_code
_entity_poly.pdbx_strand_id
1 'polypeptide(L)'
;MEKRICYFGTRGRAGHFAYPIVGSFTREELKSIDKIDNPMYHEAMKEDGFIYGTLDNFMYYAIPCSKDDKRPGCISAIFVEFATSSNDIREAILSDCELRWRFDKRYPKEDEI
;
A
#
# COMPACT_ATOMS: atom_id res chain seq x y z
N MET A 1 20.03 -4.70 6.18
CA MET A 1 19.02 -5.54 5.52
C MET A 1 18.20 -4.63 4.64
N GLU A 2 17.85 -5.09 3.45
CA GLU A 2 16.91 -4.39 2.59
C GLU A 2 15.49 -4.59 3.16
N LYS A 3 14.70 -3.52 3.30
CA LYS A 3 13.33 -3.61 3.85
C LYS A 3 12.45 -4.34 2.83
N ARG A 4 11.66 -5.34 3.25
CA ARG A 4 10.71 -5.99 2.34
C ARG A 4 9.55 -5.06 2.01
N ILE A 5 9.15 -5.02 0.74
CA ILE A 5 8.11 -4.13 0.23
C ILE A 5 7.09 -4.95 -0.54
N CYS A 6 5.81 -4.78 -0.22
CA CYS A 6 4.70 -5.38 -0.95
C CYS A 6 3.72 -4.30 -1.41
N TYR A 7 3.28 -4.39 -2.65
CA TYR A 7 2.15 -3.63 -3.17
C TYR A 7 0.87 -4.45 -3.00
N PHE A 8 -0.25 -3.78 -2.74
CA PHE A 8 -1.58 -4.34 -2.82
C PHE A 8 -2.44 -3.43 -3.69
N GLY A 9 -3.17 -4.01 -4.63
CA GLY A 9 -4.10 -3.29 -5.47
C GLY A 9 -4.30 -4.00 -6.79
N THR A 10 -4.86 -3.29 -7.76
CA THR A 10 -4.94 -3.80 -9.12
C THR A 10 -3.61 -3.59 -9.83
N ARG A 11 -3.22 -4.52 -10.71
CA ARG A 11 -1.98 -4.43 -11.48
C ARG A 11 -2.20 -4.93 -12.90
N GLY A 12 -2.90 -4.12 -13.69
CA GLY A 12 -3.27 -4.39 -15.08
C GLY A 12 -4.31 -5.50 -15.26
N ARG A 13 -4.88 -6.03 -14.17
CA ARG A 13 -5.92 -7.07 -14.16
C ARG A 13 -7.00 -6.77 -13.14
N ALA A 14 -8.17 -7.35 -13.35
CA ALA A 14 -9.28 -7.22 -12.41
C ALA A 14 -8.99 -7.94 -11.09
N GLY A 15 -9.36 -7.30 -9.99
CA GLY A 15 -9.19 -7.80 -8.63
C GLY A 15 -7.94 -7.25 -7.94
N HIS A 16 -8.03 -7.08 -6.62
CA HIS A 16 -6.89 -6.71 -5.80
C HIS A 16 -6.12 -7.95 -5.36
N PHE A 17 -4.81 -7.80 -5.21
CA PHE A 17 -3.94 -8.86 -4.70
C PHE A 17 -2.63 -8.27 -4.19
N ALA A 18 -2.04 -8.93 -3.21
CA ALA A 18 -0.70 -8.67 -2.74
C ALA A 18 0.35 -9.10 -3.77
N TYR A 19 1.35 -8.25 -3.99
CA TYR A 19 2.46 -8.49 -4.90
C TYR A 19 3.78 -7.97 -4.29
N PRO A 20 4.75 -8.86 -4.00
CA PRO A 20 6.08 -8.45 -3.56
C PRO A 20 6.81 -7.59 -4.59
N ILE A 21 7.28 -6.42 -4.16
CA ILE A 21 8.17 -5.54 -4.94
C ILE A 21 9.63 -5.84 -4.58
N VAL A 22 9.92 -5.92 -3.27
CA VAL A 22 11.26 -6.19 -2.74
C VAL A 22 11.20 -7.31 -1.71
N GLY A 23 12.11 -8.28 -1.84
CA GLY A 23 12.23 -9.42 -0.93
C GLY A 23 11.22 -10.54 -1.20
N SER A 24 11.33 -11.62 -0.41
CA SER A 24 10.45 -12.78 -0.50
C SER A 24 9.40 -12.75 0.62
N PHE A 25 8.18 -13.17 0.25
CA PHE A 25 7.04 -13.26 1.16
C PHE A 25 6.51 -14.69 1.15
N THR A 26 6.12 -15.14 2.33
CA THR A 26 5.38 -16.39 2.50
C THR A 26 3.95 -16.23 2.00
N ARG A 27 3.29 -17.37 1.75
CA ARG A 27 1.89 -17.37 1.32
C ARG A 27 0.98 -16.81 2.41
N GLU A 28 1.31 -17.05 3.66
CA GLU A 28 0.60 -16.59 4.84
C GLU A 28 0.67 -15.06 4.97
N GLU A 29 1.85 -14.47 4.75
CA GLU A 29 2.02 -13.00 4.74
C GLU A 29 1.18 -12.35 3.63
N LEU A 30 1.25 -12.89 2.41
CA LEU A 30 0.45 -12.36 1.29
C LEU A 30 -1.06 -12.45 1.56
N LYS A 31 -1.52 -13.57 2.15
CA LYS A 31 -2.92 -13.72 2.58
C LYS A 31 -3.31 -12.75 3.69
N SER A 32 -2.40 -12.40 4.60
CA SER A 32 -2.67 -11.40 5.63
C SER A 32 -2.79 -10.01 5.02
N ILE A 33 -1.93 -9.67 4.05
CA ILE A 33 -2.02 -8.41 3.29
C ILE A 33 -3.34 -8.34 2.53
N ASP A 34 -3.77 -9.41 1.86
CA ASP A 34 -5.03 -9.42 1.09
C ASP A 34 -6.26 -9.09 1.95
N LYS A 35 -6.21 -9.22 3.28
CA LYS A 35 -7.33 -8.88 4.18
C LYS A 35 -7.65 -7.40 4.24
N ILE A 36 -6.77 -6.52 3.73
CA ILE A 36 -7.08 -5.09 3.64
C ILE A 36 -8.15 -4.76 2.59
N ASP A 37 -8.55 -5.74 1.75
CA ASP A 37 -9.70 -5.64 0.86
C ASP A 37 -11.03 -5.75 1.63
N ASN A 38 -11.23 -4.89 2.62
CA ASN A 38 -12.42 -4.88 3.47
C ASN A 38 -13.10 -3.49 3.39
N PRO A 39 -14.45 -3.44 3.28
CA PRO A 39 -15.21 -2.19 3.29
C PRO A 39 -14.82 -1.22 4.42
N MET A 40 -14.43 -1.73 5.59
CA MET A 40 -13.98 -0.90 6.72
C MET A 40 -12.81 0.03 6.36
N TYR A 41 -11.87 -0.42 5.54
CA TYR A 41 -10.72 0.41 5.12
C TYR A 41 -11.14 1.49 4.12
N HIS A 42 -12.12 1.20 3.26
CA HIS A 42 -12.71 2.22 2.39
C HIS A 42 -13.39 3.33 3.20
N GLU A 43 -14.15 2.93 4.24
CA GLU A 43 -14.80 3.88 5.14
C GLU A 43 -13.77 4.74 5.89
N ALA A 44 -12.69 4.13 6.39
CA ALA A 44 -11.61 4.84 7.07
C ALA A 44 -10.90 5.88 6.19
N MET A 45 -10.86 5.67 4.87
CA MET A 45 -10.27 6.60 3.91
C MET A 45 -11.23 7.73 3.46
N LYS A 46 -12.51 7.71 3.84
CA LYS A 46 -13.50 8.69 3.33
C LYS A 46 -13.22 10.13 3.76
N GLU A 47 -12.68 10.31 4.95
CA GLU A 47 -12.44 11.63 5.52
C GLU A 47 -11.17 12.27 4.96
N ASP A 48 -10.05 11.57 5.09
CA ASP A 48 -8.73 12.11 4.74
C ASP A 48 -8.26 11.78 3.32
N GLY A 49 -8.89 10.81 2.66
CA GLY A 49 -8.50 10.33 1.32
C GLY A 49 -7.28 9.40 1.32
N PHE A 50 -6.83 8.94 2.49
CA PHE A 50 -5.75 7.97 2.69
C PHE A 50 -5.84 7.40 4.11
N ILE A 51 -5.10 6.33 4.39
CA ILE A 51 -4.89 5.83 5.76
C ILE A 51 -3.47 5.30 5.93
N TYR A 52 -2.99 5.36 7.17
CA TYR A 52 -1.86 4.57 7.65
C TYR A 52 -2.36 3.46 8.57
N GLY A 53 -1.59 2.38 8.67
CA GLY A 53 -1.82 1.35 9.67
C GLY A 53 -0.66 0.40 9.77
N THR A 54 -0.81 -0.60 10.64
CA THR A 54 0.19 -1.64 10.83
C THR A 54 -0.43 -3.02 10.64
N LEU A 55 0.38 -3.94 10.11
CA LEU A 55 0.05 -5.35 9.95
C LEU A 55 1.31 -6.14 10.28
N ASP A 56 1.30 -6.82 11.43
CA ASP A 56 2.48 -7.48 11.99
C ASP A 56 3.68 -6.52 12.08
N ASN A 57 4.76 -6.81 11.35
CA ASN A 57 5.96 -5.96 11.30
C ASN A 57 5.98 -5.02 10.08
N PHE A 58 4.86 -4.88 9.37
CA PHE A 58 4.71 -3.94 8.27
C PHE A 58 3.92 -2.71 8.70
N MET A 59 4.40 -1.53 8.33
CA MET A 59 3.55 -0.36 8.25
C MET A 59 3.03 -0.24 6.82
N TYR A 60 1.78 0.18 6.66
CA TYR A 60 1.18 0.39 5.36
C TYR A 60 0.58 1.78 5.20
N TYR A 61 0.52 2.20 3.94
CA TYR A 61 -0.16 3.39 3.47
C TYR A 61 -1.11 2.99 2.36
N ALA A 62 -2.37 3.40 2.45
CA ALA A 62 -3.40 3.09 1.46
C ALA A 62 -4.13 4.34 0.97
N ILE A 63 -4.54 4.32 -0.30
CA ILE A 63 -5.36 5.36 -0.94
C ILE A 63 -6.58 4.72 -1.63
N PRO A 64 -7.74 5.40 -1.66
CA PRO A 64 -8.99 4.87 -2.19
C PRO A 64 -9.05 5.03 -3.71
N CYS A 65 -7.95 4.77 -4.39
CA CYS A 65 -7.89 4.75 -5.83
C CYS A 65 -6.82 3.79 -6.33
N SER A 66 -7.03 3.32 -7.55
CA SER A 66 -5.98 2.72 -8.35
C SER A 66 -5.78 3.56 -9.61
N LYS A 67 -4.56 3.53 -10.15
CA LYS A 67 -4.23 4.25 -11.37
C LYS A 67 -4.64 3.49 -12.63
N ASP A 68 -4.52 2.17 -12.60
CA ASP A 68 -4.93 1.25 -13.66
C ASP A 68 -6.36 0.75 -13.51
N ASP A 69 -7.04 1.04 -12.40
CA ASP A 69 -8.46 0.74 -12.21
C ASP A 69 -9.26 1.97 -11.74
N LYS A 70 -10.24 2.36 -12.56
CA LYS A 70 -11.11 3.52 -12.32
C LYS A 70 -12.46 3.12 -11.68
N ARG A 71 -12.67 1.84 -11.37
CA ARG A 71 -13.92 1.39 -10.78
C ARG A 71 -14.06 1.91 -9.34
N PRO A 72 -15.28 2.21 -8.89
CA PRO A 72 -15.53 2.52 -7.48
C PRO A 72 -15.11 1.36 -6.59
N GLY A 73 -14.55 1.66 -5.42
CA GLY A 73 -14.09 0.64 -4.48
C GLY A 73 -12.73 0.04 -4.80
N CYS A 74 -11.88 0.71 -5.60
CA CYS A 74 -10.49 0.32 -5.75
C CYS A 74 -9.60 0.90 -4.65
N ILE A 75 -8.64 0.11 -4.17
CA ILE A 75 -7.60 0.55 -3.23
C ILE A 75 -6.23 0.24 -3.82
N SER A 76 -5.28 1.14 -3.56
CA SER A 76 -3.85 0.86 -3.67
C SER A 76 -3.22 1.03 -2.30
N ALA A 77 -2.40 0.07 -1.89
CA ALA A 77 -1.65 0.14 -0.65
C ALA A 77 -0.20 -0.36 -0.85
N ILE A 78 0.70 0.18 -0.05
CA ILE A 78 2.09 -0.26 0.05
C ILE A 78 2.35 -0.69 1.49
N PHE A 79 3.04 -1.80 1.65
CA PHE A 79 3.46 -2.36 2.93
C PHE A 79 4.98 -2.36 2.96
N VAL A 80 5.56 -1.75 4.00
CA VAL A 80 7.01 -1.64 4.17
C VAL A 80 7.39 -2.23 5.52
N GLU A 81 8.26 -3.23 5.48
CA GLU A 81 8.70 -3.93 6.67
C GLU A 81 9.54 -3.02 7.57
N PHE A 82 9.26 -3.03 8.86
CA PHE A 82 9.92 -2.22 9.90
C PHE A 82 9.92 -0.71 9.61
N ALA A 83 9.02 -0.22 8.76
CA ALA A 83 8.79 1.21 8.64
C ALA A 83 8.13 1.73 9.92
N THR A 84 8.62 2.89 10.39
CA THR A 84 8.18 3.52 11.64
C THR A 84 7.67 4.93 11.42
N SER A 85 7.79 5.46 10.21
CA SER A 85 7.43 6.83 9.86
C SER A 85 6.80 6.92 8.47
N SER A 86 6.08 8.00 8.22
CA SER A 86 5.57 8.37 6.90
C SER A 86 6.71 8.54 5.88
N ASN A 87 7.87 9.05 6.31
CA ASN A 87 9.04 9.19 5.44
C ASN A 87 9.60 7.84 4.99
N ASP A 88 9.60 6.80 5.84
CA ASP A 88 10.02 5.45 5.42
C ASP A 88 9.16 4.93 4.25
N ILE A 89 7.84 5.16 4.33
CA ILE A 89 6.91 4.79 3.25
C ILE A 89 7.15 5.62 2.01
N ARG A 90 7.38 6.93 2.18
CA ARG A 90 7.67 7.85 1.08
C ARG A 90 8.93 7.42 0.32
N GLU A 91 10.00 7.11 1.02
CA GLU A 91 11.26 6.63 0.44
C GLU A 91 11.06 5.31 -0.31
N ALA A 92 10.31 4.38 0.26
CA ALA A 92 9.95 3.13 -0.41
C ALA A 92 9.21 3.39 -1.73
N ILE A 93 8.22 4.30 -1.74
CA ILE A 93 7.51 4.68 -2.97
C ILE A 93 8.47 5.35 -3.97
N LEU A 94 9.30 6.29 -3.51
CA LEU A 94 10.18 7.08 -4.38
C LEU A 94 11.36 6.28 -4.94
N SER A 95 11.72 5.16 -4.34
CA SER A 95 12.82 4.30 -4.81
C SER A 95 12.44 3.39 -5.98
N ASP A 96 11.14 3.11 -6.19
CA ASP A 96 10.65 2.21 -7.23
C ASP A 96 9.79 2.94 -8.29
N CYS A 97 10.04 2.68 -9.58
CA CYS A 97 9.35 3.40 -10.66
C CYS A 97 7.86 3.05 -10.78
N GLU A 98 7.47 1.82 -10.47
CA GLU A 98 6.08 1.39 -10.49
C GLU A 98 5.33 2.01 -9.32
N LEU A 99 5.90 1.99 -8.11
CA LEU A 99 5.29 2.61 -6.94
C LEU A 99 5.12 4.13 -7.12
N ARG A 100 6.14 4.84 -7.63
CA ARG A 100 5.99 6.27 -8.00
C ARG A 100 4.83 6.50 -8.95
N TRP A 101 4.68 5.65 -9.96
CA TRP A 101 3.59 5.77 -10.91
C TRP A 101 2.23 5.52 -10.24
N ARG A 102 2.12 4.50 -9.38
CA ARG A 102 0.86 4.10 -8.72
C ARG A 102 0.36 5.10 -7.68
N PHE A 103 1.27 5.73 -6.95
CA PHE A 103 0.98 6.68 -5.87
C PHE A 103 1.12 8.16 -6.31
N ASP A 104 1.19 8.45 -7.61
CA ASP A 104 1.42 9.81 -8.11
C ASP A 104 0.33 10.82 -7.72
N LYS A 105 -0.90 10.34 -7.49
CA LYS A 105 -2.01 11.16 -7.00
C LYS A 105 -1.80 11.65 -5.57
N ARG A 106 -1.07 10.89 -4.76
CA ARG A 106 -0.80 11.25 -3.37
C ARG A 106 0.38 10.46 -2.81
N TYR A 107 1.42 11.19 -2.45
CA TYR A 107 2.52 10.68 -1.64
C TYR A 107 2.26 10.92 -0.15
N PRO A 108 2.82 10.06 0.73
CA PRO A 108 3.06 10.39 2.13
C PRO A 108 3.79 11.73 2.29
N LYS A 109 3.44 12.51 3.32
CA LYS A 109 4.19 13.70 3.74
C LYS A 109 4.99 13.39 5.00
N GLU A 110 6.10 14.10 5.20
CA GLU A 110 7.11 13.80 6.22
C GLU A 110 6.60 13.82 7.68
N ASP A 111 5.50 14.54 7.96
CA ASP A 111 4.97 14.76 9.32
C ASP A 111 3.55 14.18 9.51
N GLU A 112 3.14 13.17 8.73
CA GLU A 112 1.79 12.60 8.85
C GLU A 112 1.62 11.60 10.01
N ILE A 113 2.71 10.99 10.46
CA ILE A 113 2.79 9.99 11.56
C ILE A 113 4.21 9.96 12.14
#